data_AF-A0A7X9GC60-F1
#
_entry.id   AF-A0A7X9GC60-F1
#
_cell.length_a   1.000
_cell.length_b   1.000
_cell.length_c   1.000
_cell.angle_alpha   90.00
_cell.angle_beta   90.00
_cell.angle_gamma   90.00
#
_symmetry.space_group_name_H-M   'P 1'
#
loop_
_entity.id
_entity.type
_entity.pdbx_description
1 polymer ?
#
loop_
_entity_poly.entity_id
_entity_poly.type
_entity_poly.pdbx_seq_one_letter_code
_entity_poly.pdbx_strand_id
1 'polypeptide(L)'
;MKDRKYLIYIDGQAISVSKEIYKTYYKMYRRERYLEERDIKHGLIKYNKFDRKDDNYEDSLRDTSIDVEQIVETKLIIEELYRALNSLNDDERELVLDLFFEEKSLREAAEERDISHSMVAKRRDSILKKLKDILKNM
;
A
#
# COMPACT_ATOMS: atom_id res chain seq x y z
N MET A 1 -38.33 -8.52 -55.38
CA MET A 1 -38.13 -8.24 -53.94
C MET A 1 -37.05 -7.19 -53.80
N LYS A 2 -37.29 -6.05 -53.13
CA LYS A 2 -36.25 -5.03 -52.94
C LYS A 2 -35.13 -5.59 -52.06
N ASP A 3 -33.91 -5.64 -52.59
CA ASP A 3 -32.70 -5.90 -51.80
C ASP A 3 -32.55 -4.80 -50.75
N ARG A 4 -32.93 -5.12 -49.50
CA ARG A 4 -32.68 -4.23 -48.38
C ARG A 4 -31.21 -4.34 -48.03
N LYS A 5 -30.43 -3.32 -48.42
CA LYS A 5 -29.05 -3.18 -47.94
C LYS A 5 -29.08 -2.90 -46.44
N TYR A 6 -28.47 -3.78 -45.65
CA TYR A 6 -28.29 -3.57 -44.22
C TYR A 6 -26.98 -2.81 -44.00
N LEU A 7 -27.02 -1.74 -43.21
CA LEU A 7 -25.89 -0.86 -42.95
C LEU A 7 -25.66 -0.75 -41.45
N ILE A 8 -24.39 -0.77 -41.04
CA ILE A 8 -23.95 -0.38 -39.69
C ILE A 8 -23.02 0.82 -39.79
N TYR A 9 -22.95 1.62 -38.74
CA TYR A 9 -22.07 2.79 -38.67
C TYR A 9 -20.95 2.53 -37.67
N ILE A 10 -19.70 2.61 -38.11
CA ILE A 10 -18.49 2.51 -37.28
C ILE A 10 -17.68 3.77 -37.56
N ASP A 11 -17.34 4.53 -36.52
CA ASP A 11 -16.58 5.78 -36.62
C ASP A 11 -17.15 6.77 -37.66
N GLY A 12 -18.48 6.81 -37.79
CA GLY A 12 -19.20 7.65 -38.75
C GLY A 12 -19.27 7.12 -40.18
N GLN A 13 -18.66 5.97 -40.49
CA GLN A 13 -18.69 5.36 -41.82
C GLN A 13 -19.79 4.30 -41.96
N ALA A 14 -20.55 4.34 -43.06
CA ALA A 14 -21.61 3.38 -43.35
C ALA A 14 -21.04 2.12 -44.03
N ILE A 15 -21.13 0.98 -43.35
CA ILE A 15 -20.62 -0.31 -43.83
C ILE A 15 -21.79 -1.22 -44.16
N SER A 16 -21.84 -1.73 -45.40
CA SER A 16 -22.88 -2.68 -45.81
C SER A 16 -22.55 -4.08 -45.31
N VAL A 17 -23.51 -4.70 -44.63
CA VAL A 17 -23.35 -5.98 -43.97
C VAL A 17 -24.50 -6.93 -44.30
N SER A 18 -24.33 -8.20 -43.95
CA SER A 18 -25.41 -9.18 -44.03
C SER A 18 -26.51 -8.87 -42.99
N LYS A 19 -27.71 -9.39 -43.23
CA LYS A 19 -28.84 -9.31 -42.29
C LYS A 19 -28.50 -9.91 -40.91
N GLU A 20 -27.69 -10.96 -40.88
CA GLU A 20 -27.27 -11.63 -39.66
C GLU A 20 -26.34 -10.74 -38.83
N ILE A 21 -25.31 -10.17 -39.46
CA ILE A 21 -24.38 -9.24 -38.80
C ILE A 21 -25.13 -8.02 -38.28
N TYR A 22 -26.05 -7.47 -39.08
CA TYR A 22 -26.88 -6.35 -38.66
C TYR A 22 -27.70 -6.66 -37.40
N LYS A 23 -28.36 -7.83 -37.36
CA LYS A 23 -29.16 -8.25 -36.21
C LYS A 23 -28.29 -8.44 -34.96
N THR A 24 -27.13 -9.08 -35.11
CA THR A 24 -26.20 -9.33 -34.00
C THR A 24 -25.66 -8.02 -33.45
N TYR A 25 -25.21 -7.11 -34.31
CA TYR A 25 -24.74 -5.78 -33.95
C TYR A 25 -25.81 -5.01 -33.16
N TYR A 26 -27.03 -4.95 -33.69
CA TYR A 26 -28.11 -4.20 -33.05
C TYR A 26 -28.57 -4.84 -31.72
N LYS A 27 -28.49 -6.16 -31.59
CA LYS A 27 -28.76 -6.87 -30.33
C LYS A 27 -27.71 -6.51 -29.27
N MET A 28 -26.44 -6.45 -29.63
CA MET A 28 -25.35 -6.03 -28.73
C MET A 28 -25.51 -4.57 -28.33
N TYR A 29 -25.73 -3.68 -29.29
CA TYR A 29 -26.00 -2.27 -29.05
C TYR A 29 -27.18 -2.05 -28.09
N ARG A 30 -28.31 -2.76 -28.31
CA ARG A 30 -29.47 -2.63 -27.42
C ARG A 30 -29.20 -3.13 -26.01
N ARG A 31 -28.38 -4.19 -25.87
CA ARG A 31 -27.96 -4.70 -24.55
C ARG A 31 -27.09 -3.68 -23.81
N GLU A 32 -26.14 -3.07 -24.49
CA GLU A 32 -25.28 -2.03 -23.91
C GLU A 32 -26.12 -0.83 -23.45
N ARG A 33 -26.99 -0.31 -24.32
CA ARG A 33 -27.93 0.78 -23.98
C ARG A 33 -28.84 0.43 -22.80
N TYR A 34 -29.35 -0.80 -22.74
CA TYR A 34 -30.17 -1.24 -21.61
C TYR A 34 -29.41 -1.21 -20.28
N LEU A 35 -28.13 -1.61 -20.29
CA LEU A 35 -27.29 -1.53 -19.09
C LEU A 35 -27.09 -0.07 -18.66
N GLU A 36 -26.82 0.84 -19.59
CA GLU A 36 -26.72 2.28 -19.31
C GLU A 36 -28.03 2.85 -18.73
N GLU A 37 -29.17 2.55 -19.38
CA GLU A 37 -30.51 2.98 -18.95
C GLU A 37 -30.82 2.47 -17.53
N ARG A 38 -30.48 1.21 -17.25
CA ARG A 38 -30.65 0.59 -15.93
C ARG A 38 -29.76 1.28 -14.89
N ASP A 39 -28.49 1.48 -15.19
CA ASP A 39 -27.53 2.12 -14.28
C ASP A 39 -27.99 3.55 -13.94
N ILE A 40 -28.45 4.32 -14.93
CA ILE A 40 -29.05 5.66 -14.73
C ILE A 40 -30.31 5.57 -13.86
N LYS A 41 -31.22 4.63 -14.14
CA LYS A 41 -32.47 4.46 -13.39
C LYS A 41 -32.22 4.17 -11.90
N HIS A 42 -31.15 3.44 -11.59
CA HIS A 42 -30.76 3.10 -10.23
C HIS A 42 -29.80 4.11 -9.59
N GLY A 43 -29.51 5.23 -10.26
CA GLY A 43 -28.63 6.28 -9.74
C GLY A 43 -27.16 5.87 -9.66
N LEU A 44 -26.74 4.85 -10.41
CA LEU A 44 -25.34 4.44 -10.47
C LEU A 44 -24.54 5.50 -11.23
N ILE A 45 -23.58 6.13 -10.55
CA ILE A 45 -22.65 7.08 -11.13
C ILE A 45 -21.29 6.38 -11.20
N LYS A 46 -20.77 6.21 -12.42
CA LYS A 46 -19.42 5.71 -12.64
C LYS A 46 -18.41 6.80 -12.30
N TYR A 47 -17.27 6.45 -11.70
CA TYR A 47 -16.22 7.41 -11.34
C TYR A 47 -15.68 8.18 -12.54
N ASN A 48 -15.57 7.51 -13.69
CA ASN A 48 -15.15 8.13 -14.95
C ASN A 48 -16.03 9.32 -15.43
N LYS A 49 -17.24 9.49 -14.88
CA LYS A 49 -18.06 10.68 -15.14
C LYS A 49 -17.44 11.95 -14.57
N PHE A 50 -16.52 11.82 -13.61
CA PHE A 50 -15.82 12.92 -12.97
C PHE A 50 -14.42 13.14 -13.56
N ASP A 51 -13.99 12.33 -14.53
CA ASP A 51 -12.71 12.50 -15.21
C ASP A 51 -12.64 13.87 -15.89
N ARG A 52 -11.45 14.45 -15.90
CA ARG A 52 -11.11 15.62 -16.71
C ARG A 52 -10.21 15.17 -17.85
N LYS A 53 -10.03 16.04 -18.85
CA LYS A 53 -9.36 15.73 -20.12
C LYS A 53 -8.01 14.99 -19.96
N ASP A 54 -7.27 15.27 -18.88
CA ASP A 54 -5.96 14.70 -18.58
C ASP A 54 -5.86 14.17 -17.13
N ASP A 55 -7.00 13.91 -16.47
CA ASP A 55 -7.04 13.55 -15.04
C ASP A 55 -8.14 12.50 -14.79
N ASN A 56 -7.73 11.31 -14.35
CA ASN A 56 -8.64 10.23 -13.98
C ASN A 56 -9.09 10.43 -12.53
N TYR A 57 -10.39 10.53 -12.31
CA TYR A 57 -10.93 10.77 -10.98
C TYR A 57 -10.59 9.64 -10.00
N GLU A 58 -10.46 8.40 -10.47
CA GLU A 58 -10.10 7.26 -9.62
C GLU A 58 -8.70 7.41 -9.02
N ASP A 59 -7.76 8.04 -9.73
CA ASP A 59 -6.40 8.28 -9.24
C ASP A 59 -6.36 9.32 -8.11
N SER A 60 -7.40 10.16 -8.00
CA SER A 60 -7.54 11.13 -6.91
C SER A 60 -8.11 10.54 -5.61
N LEU A 61 -8.60 9.30 -5.65
CA LEU A 61 -9.14 8.61 -4.48
C LEU A 61 -8.00 8.11 -3.60
N ARG A 62 -7.71 8.84 -2.51
CA ARG A 62 -6.75 8.40 -1.51
C ARG A 62 -7.33 7.25 -0.69
N ASP A 63 -6.62 6.12 -0.65
CA ASP A 63 -6.87 5.08 0.34
C ASP A 63 -6.36 5.55 1.71
N THR A 64 -7.26 5.87 2.62
CA THR A 64 -6.93 6.32 3.97
C THR A 64 -6.70 5.16 4.94
N SER A 65 -6.83 3.90 4.50
CA SER A 65 -6.56 2.73 5.34
C SER A 65 -5.06 2.46 5.52
N ILE A 66 -4.23 3.00 4.63
CA ILE A 66 -2.78 2.83 4.63
C ILE A 66 -2.11 4.20 4.65
N ASP A 67 -1.36 4.48 5.70
CA ASP A 67 -0.51 5.66 5.80
C ASP A 67 0.89 5.33 5.26
N VAL A 68 1.11 5.63 3.98
CA VAL A 68 2.37 5.34 3.30
C VAL A 68 3.51 6.15 3.90
N GLU A 69 3.23 7.41 4.28
CA GLU A 69 4.21 8.28 4.93
C GLU A 69 4.68 7.67 6.25
N GLN A 70 3.76 7.21 7.10
CA GLN A 70 4.11 6.55 8.36
C GLN A 70 4.90 5.26 8.15
N ILE A 71 4.57 4.47 7.12
CA ILE A 71 5.30 3.24 6.80
C ILE A 71 6.75 3.56 6.40
N VAL A 72 6.94 4.56 5.55
CA VAL A 72 8.27 4.98 5.09
C VAL A 72 9.08 5.56 6.25
N GLU A 73 8.48 6.43 7.07
CA GLU A 73 9.11 6.99 8.26
C GLU A 73 9.55 5.88 9.24
N THR A 74 8.65 4.93 9.54
CA THR A 74 8.93 3.80 10.43
C THR A 74 10.09 2.96 9.90
N LYS A 75 10.12 2.71 8.59
CA LYS A 75 11.20 1.96 7.95
C LYS A 75 12.55 2.67 8.10
N LEU A 76 12.59 3.98 7.89
CA LEU A 76 13.81 4.78 8.05
C LEU A 76 14.31 4.75 9.50
N ILE A 77 13.40 4.91 10.48
CA ILE A 77 13.74 4.83 11.91
C ILE A 77 14.33 3.45 12.26
N ILE A 78 13.73 2.36 11.75
CA ILE A 78 14.24 1.00 11.96
C ILE A 78 15.65 0.84 11.36
N GLU A 79 15.88 1.34 10.15
CA GLU A 79 17.20 1.27 9.50
C GLU A 79 18.28 2.01 10.31
N GLU A 80 17.98 3.20 10.83
CA GLU A 80 18.88 3.95 11.70
C GLU A 80 19.15 3.24 13.02
N LEU A 81 18.11 2.68 13.65
CA LEU A 81 18.26 1.88 14.85
C LEU A 81 19.21 0.70 14.63
N TYR A 82 19.06 -0.05 13.54
CA TYR A 82 19.95 -1.17 13.24
C TYR A 82 21.40 -0.74 13.00
N ARG A 83 21.62 0.42 12.36
CA ARG A 83 22.97 0.99 12.23
C ARG A 83 23.57 1.32 13.60
N ALA A 84 22.79 1.91 14.50
CA ALA A 84 23.24 2.20 15.86
C ALA A 84 23.54 0.92 16.65
N LEU A 85 22.68 -0.09 16.57
CA LEU A 85 22.90 -1.39 17.21
C LEU A 85 24.15 -2.11 16.70
N ASN A 86 24.46 -2.00 15.40
CA ASN A 86 25.68 -2.58 14.81
C ASN A 86 26.98 -1.91 15.27
N SER A 87 26.91 -0.76 15.95
CA SER A 87 28.08 -0.09 16.56
C SER A 87 28.38 -0.55 18.00
N LEU A 88 27.47 -1.34 18.58
CA LEU A 88 27.68 -1.95 19.88
C LEU A 88 28.68 -3.10 19.75
N ASN A 89 29.44 -3.35 20.81
CA ASN A 89 30.22 -4.58 20.89
C ASN A 89 29.32 -5.79 21.20
N ASP A 90 29.86 -7.00 21.12
CA ASP A 90 29.08 -8.23 21.28
C ASP A 90 28.39 -8.31 22.65
N ASP A 91 29.07 -7.98 23.75
CA ASP A 91 28.51 -7.98 25.11
C ASP A 91 27.37 -6.94 25.27
N GLU A 92 27.57 -5.74 24.72
CA GLU A 92 26.56 -4.67 24.72
C GLU A 92 25.33 -5.09 23.92
N ARG A 93 25.55 -5.71 22.76
CA ARG A 93 24.48 -6.16 21.87
C ARG A 93 23.69 -7.32 22.49
N GLU A 94 24.37 -8.28 23.10
CA GLU A 94 23.74 -9.41 23.80
C GLU A 94 22.86 -8.92 24.95
N LEU A 95 23.34 -7.96 25.75
CA LEU A 95 22.53 -7.39 26.82
C LEU A 95 21.29 -6.63 26.30
N VAL A 96 21.39 -5.97 25.13
CA VAL A 96 20.22 -5.34 24.51
C VAL A 96 19.22 -6.38 24.00
N LEU A 97 19.71 -7.47 23.39
CA LEU A 97 18.86 -8.57 22.93
C LEU A 97 18.09 -9.19 24.10
N ASP A 98 18.78 -9.53 25.19
CA ASP A 98 18.16 -10.09 26.37
C ASP A 98 17.05 -9.19 26.95
N LEU A 99 17.33 -7.91 27.12
CA LEU A 99 16.42 -6.99 27.82
C LEU A 99 15.24 -6.50 26.96
N PHE A 100 15.42 -6.35 25.65
CA PHE A 100 14.43 -5.68 24.79
C PHE A 100 13.82 -6.58 23.70
N PHE A 101 14.45 -7.71 23.37
CA PHE A 101 13.95 -8.65 22.36
C PHE A 101 13.47 -9.95 23.00
N GLU A 102 14.22 -10.50 23.95
CA GLU A 102 13.85 -11.71 24.71
C GLU A 102 13.04 -11.39 25.98
N GLU A 103 12.77 -10.11 26.25
CA GLU A 103 12.00 -9.60 27.40
C GLU A 103 12.49 -10.09 28.77
N LYS A 104 13.78 -10.43 28.90
CA LYS A 104 14.37 -10.83 30.18
C LYS A 104 14.39 -9.65 31.14
N SER A 105 14.07 -9.93 32.39
CA SER A 105 14.23 -8.96 33.47
C SER A 105 15.72 -8.68 33.74
N LEU A 106 16.00 -7.53 34.35
CA LEU A 106 17.35 -7.21 34.83
C LEU A 106 17.90 -8.25 35.81
N ARG A 107 17.01 -8.97 36.50
CA ARG A 107 17.38 -10.03 37.44
C ARG A 107 17.84 -11.28 36.70
N GLU A 108 17.09 -11.74 35.70
CA GLU A 108 17.46 -12.89 34.87
C GLU A 108 18.78 -12.62 34.14
N ALA A 109 18.92 -11.44 33.52
CA ALA A 109 20.15 -11.05 32.84
C ALA A 109 21.37 -10.93 33.79
N ALA A 110 21.13 -10.66 35.07
CA ALA A 110 22.16 -10.63 36.11
C ALA A 110 22.58 -12.03 36.56
N GLU A 111 21.61 -12.91 36.76
CA GLU A 111 21.82 -14.32 37.12
C GLU A 111 22.58 -15.06 36.01
N GLU A 112 22.24 -14.85 34.73
CA GLU A 112 22.94 -15.46 33.59
C GLU A 112 24.40 -15.01 33.44
N ARG A 113 24.72 -13.77 33.86
CA ARG A 113 26.05 -13.17 33.71
C ARG A 113 26.91 -13.23 34.97
N ASP A 114 26.40 -13.84 36.04
CA ASP A 114 27.03 -13.88 37.37
C ASP A 114 27.51 -12.50 37.87
N ILE A 115 26.67 -11.47 37.66
CA ILE A 115 26.94 -10.10 38.11
C ILE A 115 25.77 -9.54 38.90
N SER A 116 26.03 -8.49 39.69
CA SER A 116 24.95 -7.85 40.44
C SER A 116 23.92 -7.18 39.52
N HIS A 117 22.65 -7.20 39.92
CA HIS A 117 21.56 -6.46 39.28
C HIS A 117 21.90 -4.97 39.04
N SER A 118 22.59 -4.32 40.00
CA SER A 118 23.03 -2.92 39.85
C SER A 118 24.05 -2.73 38.71
N MET A 119 24.93 -3.71 38.52
CA MET A 119 25.91 -3.67 37.42
C MET A 119 25.22 -3.81 36.06
N VAL A 120 24.24 -4.71 35.92
CA VAL A 120 23.43 -4.85 34.70
C VAL A 120 22.71 -3.54 34.39
N ALA A 121 22.05 -2.93 35.38
CA ALA A 121 21.35 -1.66 35.21
C ALA A 121 22.31 -0.54 34.72
N LYS A 122 23.50 -0.44 35.33
CA LYS A 122 24.53 0.53 34.89
C LYS A 122 24.99 0.28 33.45
N ARG A 123 25.22 -0.98 33.07
CA ARG A 123 25.61 -1.34 31.69
C ARG A 123 24.51 -0.97 30.70
N ARG A 124 23.25 -1.34 30.98
CA ARG A 124 22.08 -0.96 30.18
C ARG A 124 22.03 0.55 29.97
N ASP A 125 22.14 1.34 31.05
CA ASP A 125 22.02 2.79 30.97
C ASP A 125 23.16 3.42 30.15
N SER A 126 24.37 2.86 30.25
CA SER A 126 25.51 3.26 29.41
C SER A 126 25.27 2.96 27.93
N ILE A 127 24.73 1.79 27.61
CA ILE A 127 24.40 1.39 26.23
C ILE A 127 23.30 2.29 25.66
N LEU A 128 22.22 2.53 26.41
CA LEU A 128 21.15 3.42 25.98
C LEU A 128 21.65 4.85 25.75
N LYS A 129 22.59 5.33 26.57
CA LYS A 129 23.24 6.63 26.36
C LYS A 129 24.05 6.63 25.05
N LYS A 130 24.86 5.60 24.81
CA LYS A 130 25.65 5.43 23.57
C LYS A 130 24.74 5.42 22.34
N LEU A 131 23.67 4.63 22.35
CA LEU A 131 22.69 4.57 21.26
C LEU A 131 22.01 5.92 21.03
N LYS A 132 21.61 6.62 22.11
CA LYS A 132 21.02 7.96 22.02
C LYS A 132 21.97 8.98 21.39
N ASP A 133 23.26 8.94 21.75
CA ASP A 133 24.25 9.84 21.21
C ASP A 133 24.53 9.54 19.72
N ILE A 134 24.49 8.28 19.30
CA ILE A 134 24.61 7.90 17.88
C ILE A 134 23.40 8.42 17.08
N LEU A 135 22.19 8.14 17.56
CA LEU A 135 20.96 8.53 16.85
C LEU A 135 20.75 10.05 16.78
N LYS A 136 21.34 10.82 17.70
CA LYS A 136 21.34 12.30 17.64
C LYS A 136 22.34 12.88 16.64
N ASN A 137 23.37 12.12 16.29
CA ASN A 137 24.49 12.56 15.45
C ASN A 137 24.46 11.93 14.05
N MET A 138 23.40 11.19 13.70
CA MET A 138 23.10 10.74 12.34
C MET A 138 22.39 11.83 11.55
#